data_AF-X2LBG5-F1
#
_entry.id   AF-X2LBG5-F1
#
_cell.length_a   1.000
_cell.length_b   1.000
_cell.length_c   1.000
_cell.angle_alpha   90.00
_cell.angle_beta   90.00
_cell.angle_gamma   90.00
#
_symmetry.space_group_name_H-M   'P 1'
#
loop_
_entity.id
_entity.type
_entity.pdbx_description
1 polymer ?
#
loop_
_entity_poly.entity_id
_entity_poly.type
_entity_poly.pdbx_seq_one_letter_code
_entity_poly.pdbx_strand_id
1 'polypeptide(L)'
;MADIGLSTKTDLASRSGDGALQAALERLAPGQVRDRPDTPDLPVTALRHLPPVAAEYAPFPPAVDERLQRALESRGITQLYTHQAEAIDHALAGRNVVVVTPTASGKTLCYNAPILSSILQDPSSRALYLFPTKALAQDQLAELQALC
;
A
#
# COMPACT_ATOMS: atom_id res chain seq x y z
N MET A 1 4.00 47.20 26.60
CA MET A 1 3.72 47.96 25.37
C MET A 1 4.68 47.44 24.31
N ALA A 2 4.16 46.67 23.33
CA ALA A 2 4.81 46.23 22.08
C ALA A 2 6.10 45.36 22.20
N ASP A 3 6.48 44.51 21.24
CA ASP A 3 5.81 43.65 20.25
C ASP A 3 6.94 42.79 19.64
N ILE A 4 6.61 41.52 19.34
CA ILE A 4 6.94 40.75 18.12
C ILE A 4 8.37 40.77 17.55
N GLY A 5 8.92 39.56 17.39
CA GLY A 5 9.98 39.24 16.44
C GLY A 5 9.95 37.77 16.04
N LEU A 6 8.95 37.41 15.21
CA LEU A 6 8.61 36.07 14.74
C LEU A 6 9.77 35.37 14.00
N SER A 7 9.96 34.10 14.34
CA SER A 7 10.71 33.10 13.58
C SER A 7 10.07 32.88 12.20
N THR A 8 10.81 33.10 11.12
CA THR A 8 10.42 32.76 9.75
C THR A 8 11.27 31.61 9.21
N LYS A 9 10.77 30.40 9.41
CA LYS A 9 11.03 29.26 8.52
C LYS A 9 9.71 28.53 8.32
N THR A 10 8.88 29.08 7.42
CA THR A 10 7.64 28.46 6.98
C THR A 10 7.94 27.55 5.79
N ASP A 11 7.53 26.30 5.97
CA ASP A 11 7.47 25.20 5.00
C ASP A 11 7.17 25.60 3.56
N LEU A 12 8.00 25.09 2.65
CA LEU A 12 7.83 25.25 1.20
C LEU A 12 7.31 23.99 0.48
N ALA A 13 6.71 23.01 1.17
CA ALA A 13 6.48 21.68 0.58
C ALA A 13 5.04 21.12 0.57
N SER A 14 3.97 21.93 0.74
CA SER A 14 2.58 21.40 0.82
C SER A 14 1.57 21.92 -0.22
N ARG A 15 1.97 22.71 -1.23
CA ARG A 15 1.00 23.64 -1.87
C ARG A 15 0.26 23.21 -3.13
N SER A 16 0.35 21.97 -3.65
CA SER A 16 -0.31 21.65 -4.94
C SER A 16 -1.52 20.73 -4.88
N GLY A 17 -1.66 19.85 -3.86
CA GLY A 17 -2.78 18.90 -3.76
C GLY A 17 -3.94 19.38 -2.89
N ASP A 18 -3.62 20.13 -1.84
CA ASP A 18 -4.59 20.49 -0.79
C ASP A 18 -5.63 21.52 -1.25
N GLY A 19 -5.31 22.41 -2.19
CA GLY A 19 -6.22 23.49 -2.58
C GLY A 19 -7.52 23.01 -3.25
N ALA A 20 -7.46 21.95 -4.06
CA ALA A 20 -8.63 21.39 -4.72
C ALA A 20 -9.52 20.61 -3.74
N LEU A 21 -8.90 19.86 -2.83
CA LEU A 21 -9.62 19.17 -1.75
C LEU A 21 -10.27 20.18 -0.80
N GLN A 22 -9.54 21.22 -0.41
CA GLN A 22 -10.02 22.30 0.44
C GLN A 22 -11.21 23.02 -0.20
N ALA A 23 -11.13 23.37 -1.48
CA ALA A 23 -12.24 23.99 -2.21
C ALA A 23 -13.47 23.07 -2.36
N ALA A 24 -13.27 21.76 -2.52
CA ALA A 24 -14.35 20.78 -2.54
C ALA A 24 -15.01 20.63 -1.16
N LEU A 25 -14.21 20.59 -0.10
CA LEU A 25 -14.68 20.55 1.28
C LEU A 25 -15.45 21.82 1.66
N GLU A 26 -14.98 22.98 1.26
CA GLU A 26 -15.69 24.26 1.46
C GLU A 26 -17.02 24.32 0.71
N ARG A 27 -17.12 23.72 -0.48
CA ARG A 27 -18.39 23.61 -1.22
C ARG A 27 -19.37 22.62 -0.58
N LEU A 28 -18.87 21.52 -0.03
CA LEU A 28 -19.70 20.46 0.55
C LEU A 28 -20.10 20.75 2.00
N ALA A 29 -19.28 21.48 2.74
CA ALA A 29 -19.51 21.83 4.15
C ALA A 29 -19.04 23.26 4.45
N PRO A 30 -19.76 24.28 3.95
CA PRO A 30 -19.37 25.67 4.16
C PRO A 30 -19.55 26.08 5.64
N GLY A 31 -18.45 26.12 6.39
CA GLY A 31 -18.40 26.67 7.76
C GLY A 31 -17.53 25.86 8.73
N GLN A 32 -17.05 26.51 9.80
CA GLN A 32 -16.36 25.83 10.90
C GLN A 32 -17.29 24.77 11.51
N VAL A 33 -16.85 23.51 11.47
CA VAL A 33 -17.51 22.37 12.15
C VAL A 33 -17.70 22.74 13.61
N ARG A 34 -18.93 23.09 13.99
CA ARG A 34 -19.30 23.38 15.37
C ARG A 34 -19.64 22.07 16.05
N ASP A 35 -19.04 21.83 17.20
CA ASP A 35 -19.41 20.74 18.09
C ASP A 35 -20.81 21.01 18.67
N ARG A 36 -21.85 20.34 18.13
CA ARG A 36 -23.22 20.40 18.64
C ARG A 36 -23.91 19.04 18.53
N PRO A 37 -24.72 18.65 19.54
CA PRO A 37 -25.25 17.28 19.64
C PRO A 37 -26.24 16.92 18.52
N ASP A 38 -27.04 17.87 18.02
CA ASP A 38 -28.27 17.52 17.28
C ASP A 38 -28.54 18.41 16.03
N THR A 39 -27.58 18.58 15.13
CA THR A 39 -27.82 19.34 13.86
C THR A 39 -27.85 18.39 12.65
N PRO A 40 -29.03 17.99 12.14
CA PRO A 40 -29.15 16.99 11.06
C PRO A 40 -28.89 17.54 9.64
N ASP A 41 -28.71 18.85 9.46
CA ASP A 41 -28.77 19.49 8.13
C ASP A 41 -27.40 19.75 7.47
N LEU A 42 -26.28 19.31 8.06
CA LEU A 42 -24.97 19.37 7.42
C LEU A 42 -24.68 18.04 6.68
N PRO A 43 -24.43 18.05 5.37
CA PRO A 43 -24.17 16.82 4.61
C PRO A 43 -22.84 16.14 4.97
N VAL A 44 -21.93 16.86 5.63
CA VAL A 44 -20.67 16.32 6.17
C VAL A 44 -20.66 16.52 7.68
N THR A 45 -20.67 15.42 8.42
CA THR A 45 -20.68 15.41 9.89
C THR A 45 -19.31 15.18 10.49
N ALA A 46 -18.34 14.69 9.72
CA ALA A 46 -16.96 14.50 10.15
C ALA A 46 -15.97 14.60 8.98
N LEU A 47 -14.83 15.23 9.22
CA LEU A 47 -13.67 15.25 8.34
C LEU A 47 -12.47 14.65 9.08
N ARG A 48 -11.85 13.62 8.51
CA ARG A 48 -10.63 13.02 9.04
C ARG A 48 -9.53 13.08 8.01
N HIS A 49 -8.43 13.75 8.35
CA HIS A 49 -7.23 13.76 7.54
C HIS A 49 -6.28 12.66 8.03
N LEU A 50 -5.94 11.71 7.16
CA LEU A 50 -4.95 10.69 7.45
C LEU A 50 -3.60 11.19 6.95
N PRO A 51 -2.57 11.29 7.80
CA PRO A 51 -1.26 11.73 7.36
C PRO A 51 -0.66 10.73 6.36
N PRO A 52 0.15 11.20 5.39
CA PRO A 52 0.90 10.30 4.53
C PRO A 52 1.88 9.48 5.37
N VAL A 53 2.05 8.21 5.00
CA VAL A 53 2.99 7.29 5.65
C VAL A 53 4.10 6.97 4.65
N ALA A 54 5.34 7.18 5.07
CA ALA A 54 6.50 6.84 4.26
C ALA A 54 6.63 5.31 4.12
N ALA A 55 7.12 4.87 2.96
CA ALA A 55 7.38 3.46 2.72
C ALA A 55 8.56 2.97 3.57
N GLU A 56 8.40 1.77 4.15
CA GLU A 56 9.49 1.04 4.79
C GLU A 56 9.88 -0.16 3.93
N TYR A 57 11.18 -0.33 3.72
CA TYR A 57 11.73 -1.33 2.82
C TYR A 57 12.66 -2.31 3.54
N ALA A 58 12.75 -3.53 2.99
CA ALA A 58 13.63 -4.61 3.41
C ALA A 58 14.26 -5.28 2.17
N PRO A 59 15.45 -5.89 2.32
CA PRO A 59 16.05 -6.69 1.25
C PRO A 59 15.21 -7.94 0.95
N PHE A 60 15.46 -8.57 -0.19
CA PHE A 60 14.90 -9.88 -0.51
C PHE A 60 15.39 -10.94 0.50
N PRO A 61 14.50 -11.81 1.03
CA PRO A 61 14.93 -12.94 1.83
C PRO A 61 15.91 -13.85 1.06
N PRO A 62 16.97 -14.38 1.68
CA PRO A 62 17.97 -15.20 0.98
C PRO A 62 17.41 -16.47 0.33
N ALA A 63 16.25 -16.95 0.79
CA ALA A 63 15.58 -18.14 0.25
C ALA A 63 14.85 -17.88 -1.09
N VAL A 64 14.70 -16.62 -1.50
CA VAL A 64 14.10 -16.26 -2.79
C VAL A 64 15.04 -16.64 -3.93
N ASP A 65 14.53 -17.33 -4.95
CA ASP A 65 15.31 -17.72 -6.13
C ASP A 65 15.87 -16.50 -6.86
N GLU A 66 17.17 -16.52 -7.17
CA GLU A 66 17.86 -15.39 -7.81
C GLU A 66 17.25 -14.99 -9.16
N ARG A 67 16.68 -15.94 -9.91
CA ARG A 67 16.03 -15.64 -11.20
C ARG A 67 14.80 -14.77 -11.00
N LEU A 68 14.03 -15.05 -9.94
CA LEU A 68 12.87 -14.24 -9.57
C LEU A 68 13.32 -12.85 -9.11
N GLN A 69 14.37 -12.76 -8.29
CA GLN A 69 14.91 -11.46 -7.86
C GLN A 69 15.30 -10.59 -9.06
N ARG A 70 16.07 -11.14 -10.02
CA ARG A 70 16.47 -10.41 -11.23
C ARG A 70 15.27 -9.97 -12.08
N ALA A 71 14.26 -10.84 -12.21
CA ALA A 71 13.03 -10.51 -12.93
C ALA A 71 12.27 -9.35 -12.27
N LEU A 72 12.19 -9.33 -10.93
CA LEU A 72 11.57 -8.25 -10.17
C LEU A 72 12.39 -6.95 -10.27
N GLU A 73 13.71 -7.02 -10.19
CA GLU A 73 14.62 -5.87 -10.34
C GLU A 73 14.47 -5.22 -11.72
N SER A 74 14.37 -6.02 -12.79
CA SER A 74 14.14 -5.51 -14.15
C SER A 74 12.81 -4.76 -14.33
N ARG A 75 11.87 -4.94 -13.39
CA ARG A 75 10.57 -4.25 -13.34
C ARG A 75 10.57 -3.07 -12.37
N GLY A 76 11.73 -2.71 -11.83
CA GLY A 76 11.90 -1.61 -10.88
C GLY A 76 11.66 -1.99 -9.42
N ILE A 77 11.48 -3.28 -9.10
CA ILE A 77 11.34 -3.75 -7.72
C ILE A 77 12.72 -4.19 -7.23
N THR A 78 13.50 -3.24 -6.71
CA THR A 78 14.87 -3.48 -6.19
C THR A 78 14.89 -3.79 -4.69
N GLN A 79 13.81 -3.47 -3.98
CA GLN A 79 13.60 -3.77 -2.57
C GLN A 79 12.14 -4.14 -2.35
N LEU A 80 11.86 -4.88 -1.28
CA LEU A 80 10.52 -5.25 -0.87
C LEU A 80 10.02 -4.28 0.20
N TYR A 81 8.71 -4.09 0.29
CA TYR A 81 8.15 -3.53 1.52
C TYR A 81 8.39 -4.49 2.69
N THR A 82 8.52 -3.96 3.91
CA THR A 82 8.76 -4.77 5.12
C THR A 82 7.77 -5.93 5.27
N HIS A 83 6.48 -5.66 5.10
CA HIS A 83 5.43 -6.70 5.17
C HIS A 83 5.51 -7.75 4.04
N GLN A 84 6.09 -7.41 2.89
CA GLN A 84 6.32 -8.36 1.81
C GLN A 84 7.47 -9.29 2.17
N ALA A 85 8.61 -8.73 2.58
CA ALA A 85 9.78 -9.51 2.96
C ALA A 85 9.47 -10.50 4.10
N GLU A 86 8.76 -10.04 5.12
CA GLU A 86 8.31 -10.88 6.23
C GLU A 86 7.37 -12.01 5.74
N ALA A 87 6.32 -11.67 4.99
CA ALA A 87 5.39 -12.68 4.50
C ALA A 87 6.07 -13.75 3.63
N ILE A 88 7.00 -13.33 2.76
CA ILE A 88 7.75 -14.21 1.86
C ILE A 88 8.68 -15.12 2.67
N ASP A 89 9.44 -14.58 3.63
CA ASP A 89 10.30 -15.39 4.51
C ASP A 89 9.49 -16.43 5.28
N HIS A 90 8.36 -16.03 5.88
CA HIS A 90 7.48 -16.96 6.57
C HIS A 90 6.92 -18.05 5.66
N ALA A 91 6.46 -17.70 4.45
CA ALA A 91 5.93 -18.68 3.50
C ALA A 91 7.00 -19.66 3.01
N LEU A 92 8.20 -19.18 2.67
CA LEU A 92 9.32 -20.03 2.23
C LEU A 92 9.84 -20.94 3.34
N ALA A 93 9.70 -20.53 4.60
CA ALA A 93 9.96 -21.38 5.77
C ALA A 93 8.86 -22.43 6.04
N GLY A 94 7.85 -22.56 5.16
CA GLY A 94 6.76 -23.53 5.29
C GLY A 94 5.70 -23.15 6.32
N ARG A 95 5.63 -21.88 6.74
CA ARG A 95 4.65 -21.39 7.72
C ARG A 95 3.39 -20.88 7.02
N ASN A 96 2.24 -21.03 7.68
CA ASN A 96 1.00 -20.41 7.24
C ASN A 96 1.03 -18.91 7.57
N VAL A 97 0.65 -18.07 6.60
CA VAL A 97 0.73 -16.60 6.72
C VAL A 97 -0.63 -15.97 6.43
N VAL A 98 -1.03 -15.01 7.27
CA VAL A 98 -2.16 -14.12 7.01
C VAL A 98 -1.62 -12.70 6.89
N VAL A 99 -1.82 -12.07 5.74
CA VAL A 99 -1.34 -10.71 5.48
C VAL A 99 -2.51 -9.73 5.58
N VAL A 100 -2.43 -8.79 6.54
CA VAL A 100 -3.45 -7.76 6.76
C VAL A 100 -2.87 -6.40 6.39
N THR A 101 -3.02 -5.99 5.14
CA THR A 101 -2.55 -4.68 4.67
C THR A 101 -3.58 -3.98 3.76
N PRO A 102 -3.59 -2.63 3.72
CA PRO A 102 -4.55 -1.86 2.93
C PRO A 102 -4.52 -2.20 1.44
N THR A 103 -5.60 -1.96 0.68
CA THR A 103 -5.59 -2.10 -0.79
C THR A 103 -4.43 -1.32 -1.43
N ALA A 104 -3.89 -1.82 -2.55
CA ALA A 104 -2.72 -1.26 -3.25
C ALA A 104 -1.37 -1.30 -2.49
N SER A 105 -1.28 -1.97 -1.33
CA SER A 105 -0.03 -2.22 -0.59
C SER A 105 0.94 -3.25 -1.21
N GLY A 106 0.62 -3.82 -2.37
CA GLY A 106 1.43 -4.88 -2.99
C GLY A 106 1.27 -6.28 -2.37
N LYS A 107 0.09 -6.61 -1.82
CA LYS A 107 -0.24 -7.95 -1.28
C LYS A 107 -0.01 -9.10 -2.26
N THR A 108 -0.20 -8.85 -3.55
CA THR A 108 -0.04 -9.86 -4.59
C THR A 108 1.34 -10.50 -4.56
N LEU A 109 2.38 -9.69 -4.36
CA LEU A 109 3.75 -10.19 -4.29
C LEU A 109 4.00 -11.08 -3.07
N CYS A 110 3.29 -10.86 -1.96
CA CYS A 110 3.43 -11.66 -0.74
C CYS A 110 3.16 -13.16 -0.97
N TYR A 111 2.20 -13.50 -1.84
CA TYR A 111 1.92 -14.90 -2.18
C TYR A 111 2.57 -15.33 -3.51
N ASN A 112 2.70 -14.44 -4.50
CA ASN A 112 3.31 -14.81 -5.78
C ASN A 112 4.79 -15.14 -5.63
N ALA A 113 5.55 -14.37 -4.86
CA ALA A 113 6.99 -14.58 -4.74
C ALA A 113 7.36 -15.95 -4.15
N PRO A 114 6.79 -16.43 -3.03
CA PRO A 114 7.13 -17.75 -2.50
C PRO A 114 6.69 -18.85 -3.47
N ILE A 115 5.52 -18.72 -4.11
CA ILE A 115 5.02 -19.72 -5.08
C ILE A 115 5.93 -19.82 -6.29
N LEU A 116 6.29 -18.69 -6.91
CA LEU A 116 7.18 -18.65 -8.07
C LEU A 116 8.58 -19.16 -7.70
N SER A 117 9.10 -18.78 -6.53
CA SER A 117 10.38 -19.29 -6.04
C SER A 117 10.37 -20.81 -5.88
N SER A 118 9.31 -21.38 -5.31
CA SER A 118 9.15 -22.83 -5.19
C SER A 118 9.04 -23.53 -6.55
N ILE A 119 8.33 -22.96 -7.53
CA ILE A 119 8.23 -23.51 -8.89
C ILE A 119 9.57 -23.44 -9.63
N LEU A 120 10.33 -22.36 -9.45
CA LEU A 120 11.65 -22.21 -10.04
C LEU A 120 12.65 -23.23 -9.48
N GLN A 121 12.58 -23.53 -8.19
CA GLN A 121 13.41 -24.53 -7.53
C GLN A 121 12.98 -25.96 -7.85
N ASP A 122 11.67 -26.23 -7.90
CA ASP A 122 11.09 -27.52 -8.27
C ASP A 122 9.92 -27.33 -9.27
N PRO A 123 10.14 -27.58 -10.57
CA PRO A 123 9.10 -27.48 -11.60
C PRO A 123 7.88 -28.40 -11.41
N SER A 124 7.96 -29.40 -10.53
CA SER A 124 6.83 -30.25 -10.17
C SER A 124 5.88 -29.60 -9.15
N SER A 125 6.31 -28.51 -8.49
CA SER A 125 5.51 -27.72 -7.55
C SER A 125 4.22 -27.22 -8.18
N ARG A 126 3.14 -27.18 -7.38
CA ARG A 126 1.83 -26.67 -7.78
C ARG A 126 1.27 -25.76 -6.70
N ALA A 127 0.48 -24.77 -7.11
CA ALA A 127 -0.21 -23.87 -6.20
C ALA A 127 -1.69 -23.74 -6.62
N LEU A 128 -2.56 -23.58 -5.61
CA LEU A 128 -3.98 -23.33 -5.80
C LEU A 128 -4.31 -21.91 -5.31
N TYR A 129 -4.89 -21.11 -6.21
CA TYR A 129 -5.34 -19.76 -5.88
C TYR A 129 -6.85 -19.78 -5.71
N LEU A 130 -7.32 -19.26 -4.58
CA LEU A 130 -8.75 -19.15 -4.27
C LEU A 130 -9.11 -17.68 -4.16
N PHE A 131 -10.02 -17.23 -5.03
CA PHE A 131 -10.53 -15.86 -5.05
C PHE A 131 -12.05 -15.85 -4.87
N PRO A 132 -12.62 -14.81 -4.24
CA PRO A 132 -14.06 -14.70 -4.01
C PRO A 132 -14.87 -14.51 -5.29
N THR A 133 -14.26 -14.02 -6.39
CA THR A 133 -14.94 -13.76 -7.66
C THR A 133 -14.10 -14.21 -8.85
N LYS A 134 -14.78 -14.57 -9.95
CA LYS A 134 -14.12 -14.95 -11.22
C LYS A 134 -13.35 -13.78 -11.84
N ALA A 135 -13.89 -12.57 -11.75
CA ALA A 135 -13.25 -11.37 -12.28
C ALA A 135 -11.88 -11.15 -11.61
N LEU A 136 -11.85 -11.19 -10.27
CA LEU A 136 -10.59 -11.05 -9.54
C LEU A 136 -9.60 -12.17 -9.87
N ALA A 137 -10.08 -13.41 -10.04
CA ALA A 137 -9.22 -14.52 -10.46
C ALA A 137 -8.58 -14.29 -11.84
N GLN A 138 -9.33 -13.73 -12.79
CA GLN A 138 -8.82 -13.42 -14.13
C GLN A 138 -7.82 -12.26 -14.10
N ASP A 139 -8.09 -11.21 -13.33
CA ASP A 139 -7.16 -10.09 -13.17
C ASP A 139 -5.81 -10.56 -12.60
N GLN A 140 -5.86 -11.44 -11.59
CA GLN A 140 -4.67 -12.00 -10.96
C GLN A 140 -3.92 -12.99 -11.85
N LEU A 141 -4.63 -13.75 -12.70
CA LEU A 141 -4.01 -14.59 -13.72
C LEU A 141 -3.24 -13.75 -14.74
N ALA A 142 -3.83 -12.66 -15.23
CA ALA A 142 -3.17 -11.77 -16.19
C ALA A 142 -1.92 -11.13 -15.58
N GLU A 143 -1.98 -10.70 -14.32
CA GLU A 143 -0.83 -10.16 -13.59
C GLU A 143 0.30 -11.19 -13.44
N LEU A 144 -0.05 -12.45 -13.10
CA LEU A 144 0.91 -13.54 -12.98
C LEU A 144 1.54 -13.92 -14.33
N GLN A 145 0.75 -13.98 -15.40
CA GLN A 145 1.24 -14.24 -16.75
C GLN A 145 2.18 -13.15 -17.24
N ALA A 146 1.93 -11.89 -16.86
CA ALA A 146 2.85 -10.82 -17.15
C ALA A 146 4.17 -10.94 -16.39
N LEU A 147 4.25 -11.72 -15.29
CA LEU A 147 5.45 -11.99 -14.48
C LEU A 147 6.35 -13.11 -15.02
N CYS A 148 5.77 -14.09 -15.70
CA CYS A 148 6.46 -15.22 -16.34
C CYS A 148 7.00 -14.86 -17.73
#